data_AF-A0AAV7ER13-F1
#
_entry.id   AF-A0AAV7ER13-F1
#
_cell.length_a   1.000
_cell.length_b   1.000
_cell.length_c   1.000
_cell.angle_alpha   90.00
_cell.angle_beta   90.00
_cell.angle_gamma   90.00
#
_symmetry.space_group_name_H-M   'P 1'
#
loop_
_entity.id
_entity.type
_entity.pdbx_description
1 polymer ?
#
loop_
_entity_poly.entity_id
_entity_poly.type
_entity_poly.pdbx_seq_one_letter_code
_entity_poly.pdbx_strand_id
1 'polypeptide(L)'
;MMLQNTSPGESYIRNHPPLHQFKQANKEIITYSEIQKEEAAAAAAAAAEKYIFEIYIYISMEELKLHGIWASPYSRRIQWALNLKGVPYEYIEEDPQNKSKELLRFNPVQKKVPVLVHRGKPILESLIILEYIDQIWKDDGAPLLPKDSYRRSKARFWAHFVDNSITLQVMRTAGEEQEAARDELVEKLRVLEKGLEEDYFSGGSPFLHGEQPGYLDIVIGTRLVDYLAFEEAIGLEIFDPEKHPLLFKWLTKMKELEVVKETTPDHERMVAFFRRLREMALNPSKQ
;
A
#
# COMPACT_ATOMS: atom_id res chain seq x y z
N MET A 1 -26.23 101.22 15.04
CA MET A 1 -25.07 100.32 14.99
C MET A 1 -25.56 98.96 14.53
N MET A 2 -25.06 98.50 13.40
CA MET A 2 -25.50 97.26 12.73
C MET A 2 -25.01 96.02 13.47
N LEU A 3 -25.90 95.06 13.72
CA LEU A 3 -25.56 93.69 14.08
C LEU A 3 -25.20 92.93 12.80
N GLN A 4 -24.01 92.35 12.74
CA GLN A 4 -23.57 91.52 11.62
C GLN A 4 -24.13 90.09 11.73
N ASN A 5 -24.65 89.66 10.58
CA ASN A 5 -25.04 88.32 10.12
C ASN A 5 -24.34 87.12 10.75
N THR A 6 -25.15 86.11 11.11
CA THR A 6 -24.78 84.70 10.90
C THR A 6 -25.98 83.97 10.27
N SER A 7 -25.80 83.46 9.04
CA SER A 7 -26.69 82.46 8.44
C SER A 7 -26.13 81.08 8.80
N PRO A 8 -26.89 80.20 9.49
CA PRO A 8 -26.42 78.87 9.91
C PRO A 8 -26.22 77.84 8.78
N GLY A 9 -26.16 78.26 7.52
CA GLY A 9 -26.19 77.36 6.36
C GLY A 9 -24.84 76.99 5.73
N GLU A 10 -23.75 77.72 6.01
CA GLU A 10 -22.52 77.61 5.21
C GLU A 10 -21.38 76.79 5.84
N SER A 11 -21.55 76.24 7.05
CA SER A 11 -20.53 75.38 7.65
C SER A 11 -20.70 73.89 7.35
N TYR A 12 -21.74 73.49 6.62
CA TYR A 12 -22.09 72.07 6.43
C TYR A 12 -21.46 71.40 5.19
N ILE A 13 -20.84 72.15 4.27
CA ILE A 13 -20.38 71.59 2.98
C ILE A 13 -18.85 71.33 2.93
N ARG A 14 -18.05 71.79 3.90
CA ARG A 14 -16.57 71.72 3.79
C ARG A 14 -15.90 70.40 4.20
N ASN A 15 -16.63 69.43 4.75
CA ASN A 15 -16.01 68.21 5.31
C ASN A 15 -16.48 66.89 4.67
N HIS A 16 -17.13 66.92 3.49
CA HIS A 16 -17.54 65.69 2.80
C HIS A 16 -16.57 65.33 1.66
N PRO A 17 -16.11 64.06 1.57
CA PRO A 17 -15.25 63.61 0.48
C PRO A 17 -15.89 63.87 -0.89
N PRO A 18 -15.14 64.24 -1.94
CA PRO A 18 -15.71 64.46 -3.28
C PRO A 18 -16.40 63.18 -3.81
N LEU A 19 -17.53 63.35 -4.51
CA LEU A 19 -18.39 62.26 -5.02
C LEU A 19 -17.65 61.14 -5.78
N HIS A 20 -16.53 61.48 -6.42
CA HIS A 20 -15.65 60.52 -7.11
C HIS A 20 -14.97 59.53 -6.13
N GLN A 21 -14.53 60.00 -4.96
CA GLN A 21 -13.95 59.15 -3.92
C GLN A 21 -14.99 58.18 -3.34
N PHE A 22 -16.25 58.60 -3.21
CA PHE A 22 -17.36 57.72 -2.82
C PHE A 22 -17.64 56.63 -3.85
N LYS A 23 -17.64 56.96 -5.15
CA LYS A 23 -17.81 55.97 -6.23
C LYS A 23 -16.67 54.96 -6.27
N GLN A 24 -15.44 55.42 -6.03
CA GLN A 24 -14.26 54.55 -6.00
C GLN A 24 -14.25 53.64 -4.76
N ALA A 25 -14.55 54.18 -3.58
CA ALA A 25 -14.70 53.40 -2.35
C ALA A 25 -15.82 52.36 -2.45
N ASN A 26 -16.98 52.70 -3.05
CA ASN A 26 -18.05 51.73 -3.29
C ASN A 26 -17.62 50.62 -4.25
N LYS A 27 -16.85 50.93 -5.30
CA LYS A 27 -16.33 49.93 -6.22
C LYS A 27 -15.34 49.00 -5.51
N GLU A 28 -14.44 49.53 -4.70
CA GLU A 28 -13.48 48.75 -3.90
C GLU A 28 -14.18 47.85 -2.85
N ILE A 29 -15.24 48.33 -2.20
CA ILE A 29 -16.05 47.54 -1.26
C ILE A 29 -16.80 46.41 -1.97
N ILE A 30 -17.39 46.68 -3.14
CA ILE A 30 -18.07 45.66 -3.95
C ILE A 30 -17.06 44.58 -4.37
N THR A 31 -15.91 44.97 -4.93
CA THR A 31 -14.85 44.04 -5.32
C THR A 31 -14.35 43.20 -4.14
N TYR A 32 -14.11 43.83 -2.99
CA TYR A 32 -13.69 43.10 -1.78
C TYR A 32 -14.76 42.10 -1.30
N SER A 33 -16.04 42.48 -1.35
CA SER A 33 -17.15 41.59 -0.98
C SER A 33 -17.35 40.42 -1.95
N GLU A 34 -17.03 40.62 -3.22
CA GLU A 34 -17.05 39.56 -4.25
C GLU A 34 -15.91 38.57 -4.03
N ILE A 35 -14.69 39.05 -3.79
CA ILE A 35 -13.53 38.20 -3.47
C ILE A 35 -13.79 37.36 -2.22
N GLN A 36 -14.33 37.95 -1.15
CA GLN A 36 -14.67 37.21 0.08
C GLN A 36 -15.73 36.12 -0.15
N LYS A 37 -16.69 36.34 -1.05
CA LYS A 37 -17.68 35.31 -1.43
C LYS A 37 -17.04 34.19 -2.22
N GLU A 38 -16.11 34.50 -3.12
CA GLU A 38 -15.40 33.52 -3.94
C GLU A 38 -14.47 32.65 -3.08
N GLU A 39 -13.74 33.26 -2.13
CA GLU A 39 -12.94 32.55 -1.12
C GLU A 39 -13.79 31.65 -0.23
N ALA A 40 -14.94 32.14 0.24
CA ALA A 40 -15.87 31.34 1.04
C ALA A 40 -16.47 30.16 0.24
N ALA A 41 -16.78 30.38 -1.05
CA ALA A 41 -17.25 29.32 -1.94
C ALA A 41 -16.17 28.26 -2.21
N ALA A 42 -14.92 28.67 -2.42
CA ALA A 42 -13.78 27.76 -2.59
C ALA A 42 -13.53 26.94 -1.31
N ALA A 43 -13.58 27.57 -0.13
CA ALA A 43 -13.46 26.89 1.15
C ALA A 43 -14.61 25.87 1.37
N ALA A 44 -15.84 26.24 1.02
CA ALA A 44 -16.99 25.34 1.10
C ALA A 44 -16.87 24.15 0.13
N ALA A 45 -16.38 24.37 -1.09
CA ALA A 45 -16.13 23.31 -2.06
C ALA A 45 -15.06 22.33 -1.55
N ALA A 46 -13.94 22.84 -1.04
CA ALA A 46 -12.88 22.00 -0.45
C ALA A 46 -13.38 21.20 0.76
N ALA A 47 -14.23 21.79 1.60
CA ALA A 47 -14.86 21.10 2.72
C ALA A 47 -15.83 20.00 2.26
N ALA A 48 -16.62 20.26 1.21
CA ALA A 48 -17.53 19.27 0.63
C ALA A 48 -16.77 18.11 -0.03
N GLU A 49 -15.69 18.38 -0.77
CA GLU A 49 -14.80 17.35 -1.33
C GLU A 49 -14.21 16.47 -0.24
N LYS A 50 -13.72 17.07 0.85
CA LYS A 50 -13.23 16.33 2.02
C LYS A 50 -14.32 15.43 2.62
N TYR A 51 -15.54 15.95 2.80
CA TYR A 51 -16.64 15.20 3.40
C TYR A 51 -17.12 14.05 2.49
N ILE A 52 -17.20 14.28 1.18
CA ILE A 52 -17.50 13.23 0.19
C ILE A 52 -16.41 12.16 0.21
N PHE A 53 -15.14 12.54 0.33
CA PHE A 53 -14.02 11.61 0.42
C PHE A 53 -14.09 10.78 1.72
N GLU A 54 -14.42 11.38 2.85
CA GLU A 54 -14.64 10.65 4.12
C GLU A 54 -15.80 9.65 4.02
N ILE A 55 -16.93 10.05 3.40
CA ILE A 55 -18.06 9.13 3.13
C ILE A 55 -17.63 7.98 2.22
N TYR A 56 -16.88 8.28 1.15
CA TYR A 56 -16.38 7.27 0.23
C TYR A 56 -15.46 6.26 0.92
N ILE A 57 -14.55 6.72 1.79
CA ILE A 57 -13.70 5.85 2.61
C ILE A 57 -14.58 4.96 3.49
N TYR A 58 -15.57 5.53 4.19
CA TYR A 58 -16.44 4.78 5.08
C TYR A 58 -17.21 3.68 4.32
N ILE A 59 -17.86 4.03 3.22
CA ILE A 59 -18.60 3.06 2.37
C ILE A 59 -17.64 1.99 1.83
N SER A 60 -16.46 2.38 1.35
CA SER A 60 -15.47 1.43 0.84
C SER A 60 -14.97 0.48 1.93
N MET A 61 -14.75 0.96 3.16
CA MET A 61 -14.36 0.11 4.29
C MET A 61 -15.48 -0.86 4.71
N GLU A 62 -16.75 -0.46 4.60
CA GLU A 62 -17.87 -1.39 4.81
C GLU A 62 -17.99 -2.42 3.67
N GLU A 63 -17.70 -2.01 2.43
CA GLU A 63 -17.84 -2.85 1.24
C GLU A 63 -16.62 -3.74 0.96
N LEU A 64 -15.43 -3.42 1.47
CA LEU A 64 -14.18 -4.13 1.17
C LEU A 64 -13.43 -4.50 2.45
N LYS A 65 -13.37 -5.81 2.72
CA LYS A 65 -12.73 -6.37 3.91
C LYS A 65 -11.65 -7.37 3.53
N LEU A 66 -10.51 -7.33 4.20
CA LEU A 66 -9.43 -8.29 4.06
C LEU A 66 -9.25 -9.07 5.36
N HIS A 67 -9.65 -10.34 5.36
CA HIS A 67 -9.28 -11.27 6.42
C HIS A 67 -7.85 -11.73 6.19
N GLY A 68 -6.97 -11.43 7.14
CA GLY A 68 -5.53 -11.62 7.02
C GLY A 68 -4.87 -12.08 8.31
N ILE A 69 -3.57 -12.32 8.20
CA ILE A 69 -2.67 -12.50 9.34
C ILE A 69 -1.51 -11.57 9.09
N TRP A 70 -1.14 -10.74 10.05
CA TRP A 70 -0.15 -9.66 9.88
C TRP A 70 1.19 -10.18 9.32
N ALA A 71 1.62 -11.37 9.76
CA ALA A 71 2.87 -11.99 9.36
C ALA A 71 2.78 -12.81 8.06
N SER A 72 1.57 -12.99 7.50
CA SER A 72 1.39 -13.81 6.31
C SER A 72 1.84 -13.06 5.06
N PRO A 73 2.81 -13.59 4.28
CA PRO A 73 3.22 -12.96 3.04
C PRO A 73 2.06 -12.85 2.05
N TYR A 74 1.17 -13.85 2.05
CA TYR A 74 -0.01 -13.89 1.18
C TYR A 74 -1.02 -12.80 1.53
N SER A 75 -1.19 -12.49 2.82
CA SER A 75 -2.06 -11.39 3.27
C SER A 75 -1.44 -10.04 2.95
N ARG A 76 -0.12 -9.89 3.15
CA ARG A 76 0.61 -8.67 2.81
C ARG A 76 0.60 -8.37 1.32
N ARG A 77 0.54 -9.36 0.43
CA ARG A 77 0.35 -9.12 -1.02
C ARG A 77 -0.87 -8.26 -1.29
N ILE A 78 -1.97 -8.55 -0.59
CA ILE A 78 -3.25 -7.90 -0.83
C ILE A 78 -3.24 -6.50 -0.21
N GLN A 79 -2.67 -6.36 0.99
CA GLN A 79 -2.45 -5.04 1.60
C GLN A 79 -1.61 -4.16 0.68
N TRP A 80 -0.51 -4.68 0.12
CA TRP A 80 0.35 -3.91 -0.77
C TRP A 80 -0.37 -3.50 -2.04
N ALA A 81 -1.11 -4.41 -2.67
CA ALA A 81 -1.86 -4.11 -3.86
C ALA A 81 -2.93 -3.05 -3.62
N LEU A 82 -3.73 -3.17 -2.56
CA LEU A 82 -4.77 -2.18 -2.23
C LEU A 82 -4.16 -0.81 -1.90
N ASN A 83 -3.09 -0.76 -1.12
CA ASN A 83 -2.40 0.48 -0.78
C ASN A 83 -1.77 1.14 -2.02
N LEU A 84 -1.14 0.38 -2.92
CA LEU A 84 -0.60 0.90 -4.19
C LEU A 84 -1.69 1.43 -5.12
N LYS A 85 -2.90 0.86 -5.03
CA LYS A 85 -4.09 1.33 -5.75
C LYS A 85 -4.78 2.51 -5.05
N GLY A 86 -4.39 2.86 -3.83
CA GLY A 86 -5.06 3.89 -3.02
C GLY A 86 -6.48 3.49 -2.60
N VAL A 87 -6.78 2.19 -2.53
CA VAL A 87 -8.11 1.67 -2.21
C VAL A 87 -8.20 1.42 -0.71
N PRO A 88 -9.09 2.13 0.02
CA PRO A 88 -9.30 1.88 1.44
C PRO A 88 -10.06 0.54 1.65
N TYR A 89 -9.72 -0.14 2.75
CA TYR A 89 -10.34 -1.42 3.14
C TYR A 89 -10.31 -1.58 4.66
N GLU A 90 -11.20 -2.42 5.19
CA GLU A 90 -11.11 -2.91 6.56
C GLU A 90 -10.19 -4.13 6.62
N TYR A 91 -9.16 -4.09 7.45
CA TYR A 91 -8.30 -5.24 7.71
C TYR A 91 -8.77 -6.00 8.96
N ILE A 92 -9.12 -7.27 8.80
CA ILE A 92 -9.59 -8.15 9.87
C ILE A 92 -8.46 -9.14 10.18
N GLU A 93 -7.82 -8.95 11.33
CA GLU A 93 -6.79 -9.87 11.81
C GLU A 93 -7.42 -11.18 12.30
N GLU A 94 -6.98 -12.30 11.73
CA GLU A 94 -7.43 -13.64 12.08
C GLU A 94 -6.43 -14.32 13.03
N ASP A 95 -6.96 -15.08 13.98
CA ASP A 95 -6.14 -15.97 14.81
C ASP A 95 -5.98 -17.33 14.10
N PRO A 96 -4.76 -17.76 13.74
CA PRO A 96 -4.55 -19.06 13.10
C PRO A 96 -4.96 -20.26 13.99
N GLN A 97 -4.96 -20.10 15.32
CA GLN A 97 -5.36 -21.11 16.29
C GLN A 97 -6.87 -21.06 16.58
N ASN A 98 -7.52 -19.91 16.39
CA ASN A 98 -8.94 -19.70 16.65
C ASN A 98 -9.62 -18.90 15.53
N LYS A 99 -9.78 -19.54 14.37
CA LYS A 99 -10.32 -18.93 13.15
C LYS A 99 -11.74 -18.40 13.36
N SER A 100 -12.01 -17.19 12.84
CA SER A 100 -13.33 -16.59 12.95
C SER A 100 -14.41 -17.39 12.22
N LYS A 101 -15.66 -17.29 12.69
CA LYS A 101 -16.82 -17.89 12.01
C LYS A 101 -16.99 -17.34 10.59
N GLU A 102 -16.62 -16.08 10.37
CA GLU A 102 -16.71 -15.45 9.06
C GLU A 102 -15.68 -16.01 8.09
N LEU A 103 -14.42 -16.15 8.50
CA LEU A 103 -13.39 -16.81 7.69
C LEU A 103 -13.81 -18.22 7.29
N LEU A 104 -14.34 -19.00 8.24
CA LEU A 104 -14.82 -20.36 7.99
C LEU A 104 -16.04 -20.40 7.05
N ARG A 105 -16.90 -19.37 7.11
CA ARG A 105 -18.03 -19.22 6.19
C ARG A 105 -17.57 -18.84 4.78
N PHE A 106 -16.61 -17.93 4.66
CA PHE A 106 -16.13 -17.42 3.37
C PHE A 106 -15.17 -18.38 2.66
N ASN A 107 -14.34 -19.10 3.40
CA ASN A 107 -13.42 -20.11 2.87
C ASN A 107 -13.63 -21.48 3.57
N PRO A 108 -14.79 -22.14 3.36
CA PRO A 108 -15.11 -23.40 4.04
C PRO A 108 -14.20 -24.56 3.61
N VAL A 109 -13.64 -24.50 2.40
CA VAL A 109 -12.82 -25.55 1.79
C VAL A 109 -11.42 -25.56 2.42
N GLN A 110 -10.70 -24.44 2.35
CA GLN A 110 -9.29 -24.40 2.77
C GLN A 110 -9.13 -23.82 4.17
N LYS A 111 -10.05 -22.96 4.61
CA LYS A 111 -10.01 -22.28 5.91
C LYS A 111 -8.69 -21.49 6.10
N LYS A 112 -8.22 -20.85 5.02
CA LYS A 112 -6.94 -20.11 4.97
C LYS A 112 -7.18 -18.64 4.63
N VAL A 113 -6.25 -17.80 5.07
CA VAL A 113 -6.09 -16.40 4.66
C VAL A 113 -5.08 -16.29 3.50
N PRO A 114 -5.12 -15.22 2.69
CA PRO A 114 -6.10 -14.11 2.71
C PRO A 114 -7.48 -14.51 2.18
N VAL A 115 -8.50 -13.78 2.65
CA VAL A 115 -9.82 -13.72 2.01
C VAL A 115 -10.18 -12.26 1.82
N LEU A 116 -10.33 -11.83 0.57
CA LEU A 116 -10.85 -10.50 0.25
C LEU A 116 -12.37 -10.62 0.09
N VAL A 117 -13.14 -9.83 0.83
CA VAL A 117 -14.59 -9.78 0.72
C VAL A 117 -14.96 -8.45 0.10
N HIS A 118 -15.46 -8.48 -1.14
CA HIS A 118 -15.93 -7.29 -1.85
C HIS A 118 -17.44 -7.35 -2.02
N ARG A 119 -18.17 -6.42 -1.38
CA ARG A 119 -19.64 -6.34 -1.32
C ARG A 119 -20.27 -7.66 -0.88
N GLY A 120 -19.73 -8.22 0.21
CA GLY A 120 -20.17 -9.50 0.79
C GLY A 120 -19.78 -10.75 -0.01
N LYS A 121 -19.06 -10.62 -1.13
CA LYS A 121 -18.62 -11.75 -1.96
C LYS A 121 -17.15 -12.07 -1.68
N PRO A 122 -16.80 -13.29 -1.25
CA PRO A 122 -15.42 -13.66 -0.99
C PRO A 122 -14.64 -14.00 -2.27
N ILE A 123 -13.40 -13.55 -2.32
CA ILE A 123 -12.37 -13.90 -3.31
C ILE A 123 -11.21 -14.54 -2.53
N LEU A 124 -10.78 -15.71 -3.00
CA LEU A 124 -9.78 -16.56 -2.36
C LEU A 124 -8.51 -16.60 -3.20
N GLU A 125 -7.43 -17.13 -2.62
CA GLU A 125 -6.10 -17.29 -3.23
C GLU A 125 -5.39 -15.96 -3.56
N SER A 126 -4.23 -15.72 -2.95
CA SER A 126 -3.58 -14.41 -3.05
C SER A 126 -3.28 -13.95 -4.48
N LEU A 127 -2.87 -14.86 -5.38
CA LEU A 127 -2.59 -14.52 -6.78
C LEU A 127 -3.86 -14.20 -7.56
N ILE A 128 -4.98 -14.88 -7.26
CA ILE A 128 -6.29 -14.59 -7.86
C ILE A 128 -6.82 -13.26 -7.35
N ILE A 129 -6.70 -13.00 -6.04
CA ILE A 129 -7.09 -11.72 -5.44
C ILE A 129 -6.27 -10.56 -6.04
N LEU A 130 -4.96 -10.73 -6.28
CA LEU A 130 -4.14 -9.71 -6.94
C LEU A 130 -4.65 -9.36 -8.35
N GLU A 131 -4.99 -10.38 -9.16
CA GLU A 131 -5.55 -10.14 -10.50
C GLU A 131 -6.93 -9.50 -10.43
N TYR A 132 -7.76 -9.91 -9.47
CA TYR A 132 -9.05 -9.28 -9.20
C TYR A 132 -8.89 -7.80 -8.87
N ILE A 133 -7.92 -7.45 -8.01
CA ILE A 133 -7.66 -6.07 -7.64
C ILE A 133 -7.24 -5.25 -8.87
N ASP A 134 -6.31 -5.77 -9.67
CA ASP A 134 -5.82 -5.04 -10.85
C ASP A 134 -6.90 -4.83 -11.91
N GLN A 135 -7.89 -5.72 -11.99
CA GLN A 135 -9.01 -5.61 -12.93
C GLN A 135 -10.12 -4.66 -12.46
N ILE A 136 -10.47 -4.73 -11.18
CA ILE A 136 -11.57 -3.95 -10.60
C ILE A 136 -11.16 -2.49 -10.42
N TRP A 137 -9.94 -2.26 -9.90
CA TRP A 137 -9.36 -0.93 -9.70
C TRP A 137 -8.29 -0.66 -10.76
N LYS A 138 -8.67 -0.86 -12.03
CA LYS A 138 -7.78 -0.65 -13.19
C LYS A 138 -7.47 0.82 -13.45
N ASP A 139 -8.37 1.71 -13.03
CA ASP A 139 -8.30 3.16 -13.22
C ASP A 139 -7.72 3.87 -12.00
N ASP A 140 -7.55 3.15 -10.88
CA ASP A 140 -6.89 3.63 -9.66
C ASP A 140 -5.43 3.14 -9.63
N GLY A 141 -4.49 4.05 -9.35
CA GLY A 141 -3.07 3.74 -9.30
C GLY A 141 -2.47 3.18 -10.61
N ALA A 142 -1.24 2.69 -10.55
CA ALA A 142 -0.60 2.05 -11.70
C ALA A 142 -1.15 0.63 -11.91
N PRO A 143 -1.20 0.12 -13.17
CA PRO A 143 -1.45 -1.30 -13.41
C PRO A 143 -0.40 -2.17 -12.71
N LEU A 144 -0.83 -3.26 -12.08
CA LEU A 144 0.08 -4.22 -11.46
C LEU A 144 0.64 -5.19 -12.50
N LEU A 145 -0.18 -5.60 -13.47
CA LEU A 145 0.25 -6.50 -14.54
C LEU A 145 0.59 -5.75 -15.84
N PRO A 146 1.56 -6.27 -16.61
CA PRO A 146 1.82 -5.77 -17.96
C PRO A 146 0.58 -5.85 -18.86
N LYS A 147 0.41 -4.83 -19.71
CA LYS A 147 -0.61 -4.82 -20.78
C LYS A 147 -0.31 -5.89 -21.83
N ASP A 148 0.96 -6.10 -22.16
CA ASP A 148 1.40 -7.13 -23.09
C ASP A 148 1.15 -8.55 -22.53
N SER A 149 0.54 -9.39 -23.37
CA SER A 149 0.12 -10.74 -22.99
C SER A 149 1.29 -11.67 -22.67
N TYR A 150 2.41 -11.54 -23.39
CA TYR A 150 3.59 -12.39 -23.18
C TYR A 150 4.34 -12.00 -21.91
N ARG A 151 4.53 -10.70 -21.66
CA ARG A 151 5.10 -10.23 -20.39
C ARG A 151 4.21 -10.58 -19.21
N ARG A 152 2.88 -10.59 -19.38
CA ARG A 152 1.93 -11.06 -18.36
C ARG A 152 2.09 -12.56 -18.07
N SER A 153 2.26 -13.40 -19.09
CA SER A 153 2.50 -14.84 -18.87
C SER A 153 3.81 -15.09 -18.14
N LYS A 154 4.87 -14.33 -18.44
CA LYS A 154 6.16 -14.42 -17.71
C LYS A 154 6.05 -13.98 -16.26
N ALA A 155 5.32 -12.91 -15.97
CA ALA A 155 5.07 -12.47 -14.59
C ALA A 155 4.33 -13.55 -13.78
N ARG A 156 3.31 -14.20 -14.38
CA ARG A 156 2.59 -15.31 -13.74
C ARG A 156 3.45 -16.55 -13.53
N PHE A 157 4.31 -16.88 -14.50
CA PHE A 157 5.26 -17.98 -14.38
C PHE A 157 6.20 -17.77 -13.19
N TRP A 158 6.82 -16.59 -13.09
CA TRP A 158 7.75 -16.31 -11.99
C TRP A 158 7.04 -16.21 -10.64
N ALA A 159 5.82 -15.68 -10.58
CA ALA A 159 5.01 -15.72 -9.37
C ALA A 159 4.72 -17.16 -8.92
N HIS A 160 4.37 -18.04 -9.87
CA HIS A 160 4.19 -19.46 -9.60
C HIS A 160 5.49 -20.12 -9.13
N PHE A 161 6.63 -19.84 -9.79
CA PHE A 161 7.93 -20.33 -9.37
C PHE A 161 8.25 -19.93 -7.93
N VAL A 162 8.02 -18.67 -7.55
CA VAL A 162 8.29 -18.17 -6.20
C VAL A 162 7.43 -18.89 -5.15
N ASP A 163 6.14 -19.10 -5.43
CA ASP A 163 5.24 -19.78 -4.49
C ASP A 163 5.54 -21.26 -4.31
N ASN A 164 6.09 -21.93 -5.32
CA ASN A 164 6.34 -23.38 -5.30
C ASN A 164 7.81 -23.74 -4.99
N SER A 165 8.77 -22.91 -5.38
CA SER A 165 10.19 -23.19 -5.26
C SER A 165 10.79 -22.59 -3.98
N ILE A 166 10.43 -21.34 -3.63
CA ILE A 166 10.96 -20.64 -2.46
C ILE A 166 10.18 -21.08 -1.22
N THR A 167 10.53 -22.26 -0.69
CA THR A 167 9.84 -22.91 0.42
C THR A 167 10.49 -22.56 1.77
N LEU A 168 9.76 -22.79 2.85
CA LEU A 168 10.26 -22.65 4.22
C LEU A 168 10.97 -23.91 4.72
N GLN A 169 11.54 -24.75 3.85
CA GLN A 169 12.12 -26.03 4.27
C GLN A 169 13.27 -25.86 5.28
N VAL A 170 14.10 -24.83 5.11
CA VAL A 170 15.16 -24.46 6.07
C VAL A 170 14.61 -24.20 7.49
N MET A 171 13.35 -23.78 7.63
CA MET A 171 12.68 -23.60 8.93
C MET A 171 12.30 -24.93 9.60
N ARG A 172 12.25 -26.02 8.82
CA ARG A 172 11.75 -27.34 9.26
C ARG A 172 12.86 -28.34 9.52
N THR A 173 14.11 -27.95 9.31
CA THR A 173 15.29 -28.82 9.38
C THR A 173 16.35 -28.23 10.33
N ALA A 174 17.26 -29.07 10.82
CA ALA A 174 18.34 -28.69 11.74
C ALA A 174 19.65 -29.42 11.37
N GLY A 175 20.80 -28.86 11.77
CA GLY A 175 22.12 -29.47 11.50
C GLY A 175 22.43 -29.55 10.00
N GLU A 176 23.04 -30.65 9.56
CA GLU A 176 23.45 -30.85 8.16
C GLU A 176 22.28 -30.75 7.16
N GLU A 177 21.07 -31.18 7.55
CA GLU A 177 19.88 -31.08 6.70
C GLU A 177 19.43 -29.61 6.54
N GLN A 178 19.68 -28.76 7.55
CA GLN A 178 19.40 -27.34 7.47
C GLN A 178 20.34 -26.63 6.50
N GLU A 179 21.63 -26.95 6.55
CA GLU A 179 22.63 -26.43 5.62
C GLU A 179 22.32 -26.84 4.18
N ALA A 180 21.97 -28.11 3.94
CA ALA A 180 21.56 -28.58 2.62
C ALA A 180 20.29 -27.86 2.11
N ALA A 181 19.29 -27.66 2.96
CA ALA A 181 18.07 -26.92 2.60
C ALA A 181 18.36 -25.42 2.34
N ARG A 182 19.33 -24.84 3.05
CA ARG A 182 19.82 -23.48 2.84
C ARG A 182 20.51 -23.35 1.49
N ASP A 183 21.37 -24.28 1.12
CA ASP A 183 22.05 -24.27 -0.18
C ASP A 183 21.07 -24.46 -1.35
N GLU A 184 20.07 -25.32 -1.20
CA GLU A 184 18.99 -25.47 -2.18
C GLU A 184 18.20 -24.16 -2.35
N LEU A 185 17.90 -23.47 -1.25
CA LEU A 185 17.23 -22.17 -1.28
C LEU A 185 18.07 -21.11 -1.99
N VAL A 186 19.37 -21.07 -1.73
CA VAL A 186 20.31 -20.16 -2.41
C VAL A 186 20.34 -20.41 -3.92
N GLU A 187 20.44 -21.67 -4.37
CA GLU A 187 20.42 -21.94 -5.81
C GLU A 187 19.08 -21.53 -6.46
N LYS A 188 17.96 -21.69 -5.76
CA LYS A 188 16.66 -21.23 -6.27
C LYS A 188 16.57 -19.71 -6.38
N LEU A 189 17.18 -18.97 -5.45
CA LEU A 189 17.29 -17.51 -5.55
C LEU A 189 18.17 -17.10 -6.73
N ARG A 190 19.25 -17.84 -7.00
CA ARG A 190 20.10 -17.65 -8.19
C ARG A 190 19.35 -17.88 -9.49
N VAL A 191 18.54 -18.96 -9.56
CA VAL A 191 17.67 -19.25 -10.71
C VAL A 191 16.64 -18.13 -10.91
N LEU A 192 16.04 -17.65 -9.82
CA LEU A 192 15.11 -16.52 -9.86
C LEU A 192 15.78 -15.27 -10.43
N GLU A 193 16.92 -14.85 -9.89
CA GLU A 193 17.60 -13.65 -10.33
C GLU A 193 17.98 -13.71 -11.82
N LYS A 194 18.65 -14.80 -12.23
CA LYS A 194 19.04 -15.01 -13.63
C LYS A 194 17.82 -15.01 -14.56
N GLY A 195 16.72 -15.61 -14.11
CA GLY A 195 15.48 -15.64 -14.85
C GLY A 195 14.76 -14.30 -14.98
N LEU A 196 15.04 -13.36 -14.07
CA LEU A 196 14.50 -12.00 -14.10
C LEU A 196 15.44 -10.99 -14.78
N GLU A 197 16.73 -11.31 -14.89
CA GLU A 197 17.78 -10.41 -15.39
C GLU A 197 17.45 -9.79 -16.75
N GLU A 198 17.25 -10.63 -17.77
CA GLU A 198 17.04 -10.17 -19.15
C GLU A 198 15.73 -9.40 -19.30
N ASP A 199 14.68 -9.84 -18.63
CA ASP A 199 13.31 -9.38 -18.86
C ASP A 199 12.89 -8.18 -18.01
N TYR A 200 13.55 -8.00 -16.86
CA TYR A 200 13.12 -7.08 -15.82
C TYR A 200 14.24 -6.19 -15.29
N PHE A 201 15.48 -6.67 -15.17
CA PHE A 201 16.59 -5.85 -14.64
C PHE A 201 17.42 -5.13 -15.72
N SER A 202 17.38 -5.60 -16.97
CA SER A 202 18.17 -5.04 -18.09
C SER A 202 17.86 -3.58 -18.44
N GLY A 203 16.70 -3.07 -18.05
CA GLY A 203 16.24 -1.71 -18.36
C GLY A 203 16.69 -0.62 -17.37
N GLY A 204 17.37 -0.97 -16.28
CA GLY A 204 17.82 -0.02 -15.26
C GLY A 204 16.71 0.53 -14.34
N SER A 205 15.46 0.16 -14.58
CA SER A 205 14.32 0.51 -13.74
C SER A 205 14.47 -0.03 -12.30
N PRO A 206 13.92 0.68 -11.30
CA PRO A 206 14.03 0.29 -9.89
C PRO A 206 13.19 -0.96 -9.54
N PHE A 207 12.14 -1.25 -10.31
CA PHE A 207 11.21 -2.35 -10.07
C PHE A 207 11.03 -3.25 -11.31
N LEU A 208 10.49 -4.45 -11.09
CA LEU A 208 10.19 -5.42 -12.14
C LEU A 208 9.04 -4.95 -13.06
N HIS A 209 8.25 -3.98 -12.62
CA HIS A 209 7.23 -3.34 -13.46
C HIS A 209 7.64 -1.96 -14.01
N GLY A 210 8.93 -1.63 -13.96
CA GLY A 210 9.46 -0.34 -14.41
C GLY A 210 9.65 0.64 -13.26
N GLU A 211 9.10 1.84 -13.40
CA GLU A 211 9.28 2.93 -12.40
C GLU A 211 8.41 2.77 -11.15
N GLN A 212 7.42 1.88 -11.17
CA GLN A 212 6.53 1.59 -10.05
C GLN A 212 6.51 0.08 -9.78
N PRO A 213 6.32 -0.36 -8.53
CA PRO A 213 6.18 -1.77 -8.22
C PRO A 213 4.89 -2.34 -8.85
N GLY A 214 4.98 -3.56 -9.39
CA GLY A 214 3.82 -4.27 -9.94
C GLY A 214 3.61 -5.63 -9.31
N TYR A 215 2.87 -6.47 -10.03
CA TYR A 215 2.42 -7.80 -9.58
C TYR A 215 3.57 -8.67 -9.08
N LEU A 216 4.65 -8.76 -9.85
CA LEU A 216 5.77 -9.63 -9.51
C LEU A 216 6.60 -9.04 -8.36
N ASP A 217 6.74 -7.71 -8.29
CA ASP A 217 7.38 -7.02 -7.17
C ASP A 217 6.65 -7.32 -5.85
N ILE A 218 5.31 -7.29 -5.85
CA ILE A 218 4.49 -7.62 -4.69
C ILE A 218 4.66 -9.09 -4.28
N VAL A 219 4.62 -10.00 -5.25
CA VAL A 219 4.72 -11.45 -4.99
C VAL A 219 6.07 -11.84 -4.41
N ILE A 220 7.17 -11.33 -4.97
CA ILE A 220 8.53 -11.60 -4.49
C ILE A 220 8.81 -10.80 -3.22
N GLY A 221 8.43 -9.53 -3.18
CA GLY A 221 8.78 -8.61 -2.10
C GLY A 221 8.23 -9.10 -0.78
N THR A 222 6.95 -9.49 -0.74
CA THR A 222 6.31 -10.05 0.46
C THR A 222 6.97 -11.32 1.00
N ARG A 223 7.79 -12.02 0.19
CA ARG A 223 8.54 -13.21 0.60
C ARG A 223 9.94 -12.87 1.12
N LEU A 224 10.55 -11.79 0.61
CA LEU A 224 11.98 -11.52 0.80
C LEU A 224 12.29 -10.28 1.64
N VAL A 225 11.36 -9.33 1.83
CA VAL A 225 11.66 -8.08 2.57
C VAL A 225 12.13 -8.32 4.01
N ASP A 226 11.64 -9.38 4.66
CA ASP A 226 11.99 -9.71 6.04
C ASP A 226 13.18 -10.68 6.15
N TYR A 227 14.01 -10.81 5.11
CA TYR A 227 15.08 -11.80 5.06
C TYR A 227 16.03 -11.72 6.27
N LEU A 228 16.37 -10.53 6.77
CA LEU A 228 17.25 -10.37 7.93
C LEU A 228 16.64 -11.00 9.19
N ALA A 229 15.35 -10.76 9.43
CA ALA A 229 14.64 -11.35 10.57
C ALA A 229 14.51 -12.87 10.40
N PHE A 230 14.35 -13.33 9.17
CA PHE A 230 14.33 -14.76 8.83
C PHE A 230 15.67 -15.45 9.12
N GLU A 231 16.77 -14.88 8.63
CA GLU A 231 18.14 -15.37 8.82
C GLU A 231 18.52 -15.42 10.31
N GLU A 232 18.21 -14.36 11.06
CA GLU A 232 18.44 -14.33 12.51
C GLU A 232 17.64 -15.43 13.24
N ALA A 233 16.41 -15.69 12.80
CA ALA A 233 15.57 -16.71 13.42
C ALA A 233 16.05 -18.14 13.13
N ILE A 234 16.69 -18.39 11.98
CA ILE A 234 17.23 -19.70 11.63
C ILE A 234 18.70 -19.89 12.00
N GLY A 235 19.43 -18.80 12.24
CA GLY A 235 20.86 -18.80 12.55
C GLY A 235 21.76 -19.06 11.34
N LEU A 236 21.29 -18.80 10.12
CA LEU A 236 22.02 -19.04 8.87
C LEU A 236 21.83 -17.86 7.93
N GLU A 237 22.90 -17.48 7.24
CA GLU A 237 22.88 -16.50 6.16
C GLU A 237 22.45 -17.17 4.84
N ILE A 238 21.50 -16.58 4.12
CA ILE A 238 20.97 -17.04 2.84
C ILE A 238 21.21 -15.99 1.76
N PHE A 239 20.89 -14.74 2.05
CA PHE A 239 20.88 -13.62 1.12
C PHE A 239 22.25 -12.96 1.06
N ASP A 240 23.05 -13.42 0.11
CA ASP A 240 24.39 -12.91 -0.16
C ASP A 240 24.34 -11.87 -1.31
N PRO A 241 24.72 -10.59 -1.05
CA PRO A 241 24.73 -9.54 -2.08
C PRO A 241 25.72 -9.80 -3.23
N GLU A 242 26.78 -10.56 -2.99
CA GLU A 242 27.75 -10.92 -4.05
C GLU A 242 27.18 -11.99 -4.98
N LYS A 243 26.33 -12.87 -4.45
CA LYS A 243 25.66 -13.93 -5.23
C LYS A 243 24.35 -13.47 -5.87
N HIS A 244 23.70 -12.47 -5.28
CA HIS A 244 22.39 -11.96 -5.74
C HIS A 244 22.34 -10.43 -5.86
N PRO A 245 23.23 -9.80 -6.65
CA PRO A 245 23.39 -8.36 -6.66
C PRO A 245 22.16 -7.59 -7.19
N LEU A 246 21.45 -8.11 -8.18
CA LEU A 246 20.27 -7.48 -8.77
C LEU A 246 19.07 -7.60 -7.82
N LEU A 247 18.85 -8.80 -7.26
CA LEU A 247 17.82 -9.00 -6.24
C LEU A 247 18.09 -8.15 -5.01
N PHE A 248 19.33 -8.04 -4.54
CA PHE A 248 19.66 -7.23 -3.38
C PHE A 248 19.42 -5.73 -3.64
N LYS A 249 19.84 -5.23 -4.81
CA LYS A 249 19.57 -3.85 -5.23
C LYS A 249 18.07 -3.56 -5.30
N TRP A 250 17.31 -4.45 -5.95
CA TRP A 250 15.85 -4.35 -6.04
C TRP A 250 15.19 -4.40 -4.65
N LEU A 251 15.63 -5.30 -3.78
CA LEU A 251 15.08 -5.47 -2.43
C LEU A 251 15.30 -4.22 -1.57
N THR A 252 16.47 -3.58 -1.73
CA THR A 252 16.76 -2.30 -1.08
C THR A 252 15.75 -1.24 -1.51
N LYS A 253 15.41 -1.17 -2.81
CA LYS A 253 14.36 -0.28 -3.32
C LYS A 253 12.96 -0.64 -2.85
N MET A 254 12.62 -1.93 -2.75
CA MET A 254 11.35 -2.36 -2.18
C MET A 254 11.19 -1.90 -0.72
N LYS A 255 12.23 -1.98 0.10
CA LYS A 255 12.20 -1.54 1.51
C LYS A 255 12.03 -0.02 1.67
N GLU A 256 12.33 0.77 0.63
CA GLU A 256 12.13 2.23 0.65
C GLU A 256 10.67 2.63 0.44
N LEU A 257 9.83 1.75 -0.12
CA LEU A 257 8.41 2.02 -0.41
C LEU A 257 7.59 2.21 0.87
N GLU A 258 6.75 3.25 0.91
CA GLU A 258 5.89 3.51 2.08
C GLU A 258 4.92 2.37 2.36
N VAL A 259 4.30 1.79 1.34
CA VAL A 259 3.44 0.61 1.50
C VAL A 259 4.14 -0.56 2.19
N VAL A 260 5.45 -0.72 1.96
CA VAL A 260 6.26 -1.75 2.62
C VAL A 260 6.51 -1.34 4.06
N LYS A 261 6.94 -0.11 4.33
CA LYS A 261 7.18 0.38 5.69
C LYS A 261 5.95 0.33 6.59
N GLU A 262 4.78 0.69 6.07
CA GLU A 262 3.51 0.74 6.82
C GLU A 262 3.00 -0.65 7.23
N THR A 263 3.27 -1.67 6.41
CA THR A 263 2.72 -3.02 6.58
C THR A 263 3.76 -4.04 7.05
N THR A 264 5.03 -3.66 7.09
CA THR A 264 6.12 -4.51 7.58
C THR A 264 6.26 -4.32 9.08
N PRO A 265 6.09 -5.39 9.88
CA PRO A 265 6.29 -5.34 11.32
C PRO A 265 7.75 -5.02 11.66
N ASP A 266 7.99 -4.55 12.88
CA ASP A 266 9.35 -4.32 13.35
C ASP A 266 10.17 -5.62 13.36
N HIS A 267 11.49 -5.47 13.23
CA HIS A 267 12.42 -6.59 13.06
C HIS A 267 12.31 -7.60 14.21
N GLU A 268 12.27 -7.14 15.47
CA GLU A 268 12.21 -8.01 16.64
C GLU A 268 10.92 -8.83 16.66
N ARG A 269 9.78 -8.23 16.32
CA ARG A 269 8.50 -8.92 16.18
C ARG A 269 8.53 -9.97 15.07
N MET A 270 9.15 -9.67 13.92
CA MET A 270 9.33 -10.66 12.84
C MET A 270 10.24 -11.81 13.25
N VAL A 271 11.36 -11.55 13.93
CA VAL A 271 12.26 -12.58 14.47
C VAL A 271 11.52 -13.48 15.44
N ALA A 272 10.77 -12.92 16.39
CA ALA A 272 9.99 -13.69 17.36
C ALA A 272 8.95 -14.58 16.68
N PHE A 273 8.27 -14.07 15.65
CA PHE A 273 7.34 -14.86 14.84
C PHE A 273 8.03 -16.02 14.12
N PHE A 274 9.15 -15.77 13.44
CA PHE A 274 9.89 -16.83 12.76
C PHE A 274 10.45 -17.88 13.73
N ARG A 275 10.99 -17.47 14.89
CA ARG A 275 11.43 -18.42 15.93
C ARG A 275 10.28 -19.32 16.39
N ARG A 276 9.10 -18.76 16.69
CA ARG A 276 7.91 -19.55 17.05
C ARG A 276 7.49 -20.50 15.92
N LEU A 277 7.50 -20.02 14.67
CA LEU A 277 7.16 -20.85 13.51
C LEU A 277 8.15 -22.02 13.34
N ARG A 278 9.45 -21.77 13.54
CA ARG A 278 10.52 -22.79 13.52
C ARG A 278 10.34 -23.81 14.63
N GLU A 279 10.08 -23.35 15.87
CA GLU A 279 9.83 -24.24 17.01
C GLU A 279 8.64 -25.18 16.77
N MET A 280 7.54 -24.66 16.23
CA MET A 280 6.35 -25.45 15.86
C MET A 280 6.62 -26.43 14.73
N ALA A 281 7.47 -26.06 13.77
CA ALA A 281 7.83 -26.92 12.65
C ALA A 281 8.74 -28.09 13.06
N LEU A 282 9.69 -27.82 13.95
CA LEU A 282 10.60 -28.84 14.49
C LEU A 282 9.93 -29.75 15.54
N ASN A 283 8.89 -29.26 16.22
CA ASN A 283 8.16 -29.99 17.26
C ASN A 283 6.65 -30.07 16.96
N PRO A 284 6.22 -30.84 15.94
CA PRO A 284 4.83 -30.91 15.52
C PRO A 284 3.87 -31.49 16.56
N SER A 285 4.38 -32.17 17.61
CA SER A 285 3.58 -32.74 18.71
C SER A 285 3.06 -31.70 19.73
N LYS A 286 3.44 -30.43 19.60
CA LYS A 286 2.98 -29.32 20.47
C LYS A 286 1.85 -28.47 19.85
N GLN A 287 1.23 -28.94 18.76
CA GLN A 287 0.13 -28.27 18.06
C GLN A 287 -1.25 -28.72 18.53
#